data_AF-A0A3R9EKE6-F1
#
_entry.id   AF-A0A3R9EKE6-F1
#
_cell.length_a   1.000
_cell.length_b   1.000
_cell.length_c   1.000
_cell.angle_alpha   90.00
_cell.angle_beta   90.00
_cell.angle_gamma   90.00
#
_symmetry.space_group_name_H-M   'P 1'
#
loop_
_entity.id
_entity.type
_entity.pdbx_description
1 polymer ?
#
loop_
_entity_poly.entity_id
_entity_poly.type
_entity_poly.pdbx_seq_one_letter_code
_entity_poly.pdbx_strand_id
1 'polypeptide(L)'
;MQKNQGFTLIELMIVVAIIGMLAMVAIPVYQTYVTRAKISEAMTHTSPARVLVSEAFITNGMVSLANITQEYNARPVTQKQTRYVSNIQIDDDGVITVTLTNQADVGLPTAVLGKTLVMTPNINGTKLAGTIGSIDWACASESNVTATAKNLVADIGTLPVTYAPPECR
;
A
#
# COMPACT_ATOMS: atom_id res chain seq x y z
N MET A 1 -1.44 -4.12 64.04
CA MET A 1 -0.57 -4.79 63.04
C MET A 1 -1.44 -5.11 61.82
N GLN A 2 -1.33 -4.34 60.74
CA GLN A 2 -1.99 -4.67 59.48
C GLN A 2 -1.30 -5.90 58.88
N LYS A 3 -2.07 -6.96 58.64
CA LYS A 3 -1.59 -8.20 58.03
C LYS A 3 -1.46 -7.91 56.53
N ASN A 4 -0.23 -7.73 56.04
CA ASN A 4 0.03 -7.65 54.60
C ASN A 4 -0.40 -8.98 53.97
N GLN A 5 -1.57 -8.99 53.32
CA GLN A 5 -2.01 -10.10 52.49
C GLN A 5 -1.21 -10.03 51.18
N GLY A 6 -0.22 -10.91 51.05
CA GLY A 6 0.53 -11.08 49.81
C GLY A 6 -0.30 -11.80 48.75
N PHE A 7 -0.02 -11.49 47.48
CA PHE A 7 -0.58 -12.20 46.32
C PHE A 7 -0.20 -13.68 46.36
N THR A 8 -1.14 -14.58 46.03
CA THR A 8 -0.84 -16.01 45.95
C THR A 8 -0.21 -16.37 44.61
N LEU A 9 0.65 -17.40 44.60
CA LEU A 9 1.28 -17.91 43.38
C LEU A 9 0.23 -18.45 42.40
N ILE A 10 -0.87 -19.02 42.93
CA ILE A 10 -1.98 -19.53 42.11
C ILE A 10 -2.76 -18.40 41.42
N GLU A 11 -2.99 -17.26 42.08
CA GLU A 11 -3.60 -16.09 41.45
C GLU A 11 -2.75 -15.58 40.29
N LEU A 12 -1.43 -15.52 40.49
CA LEU A 12 -0.51 -15.07 39.44
C LEU A 12 -0.51 -16.04 38.23
N MET A 13 -0.53 -17.35 38.46
CA MET A 13 -0.57 -18.34 37.39
C MET A 13 -1.85 -18.27 36.55
N ILE A 14 -3.00 -18.06 37.18
CA ILE A 14 -4.27 -17.91 36.46
C ILE A 14 -4.25 -16.65 35.60
N VAL A 15 -3.75 -15.53 36.13
CA VAL A 15 -3.64 -14.27 35.38
C VAL A 15 -2.73 -14.44 34.15
N VAL A 16 -1.57 -15.08 34.31
CA VAL A 16 -0.65 -15.36 33.19
C VAL A 16 -1.31 -16.27 32.15
N ALA A 17 -2.08 -17.27 32.56
CA ALA A 17 -2.79 -18.16 31.64
C ALA A 17 -3.84 -17.40 30.79
N ILE A 18 -4.61 -16.50 31.42
CA ILE A 18 -5.60 -15.68 30.72
C ILE A 18 -4.91 -14.71 29.74
N ILE A 19 -3.83 -14.04 30.17
CA ILE A 19 -3.05 -13.15 29.29
C ILE A 19 -2.47 -13.93 28.09
N GLY A 20 -1.99 -15.16 28.32
CA GLY A 20 -1.48 -16.02 27.26
C GLY A 20 -2.52 -16.34 26.18
N MET A 21 -3.77 -16.67 26.58
CA MET A 21 -4.86 -16.89 25.62
C MET A 21 -5.22 -15.63 24.83
N LEU A 22 -5.32 -14.48 25.50
CA LEU A 22 -5.65 -13.21 24.84
C LEU A 22 -4.55 -12.79 23.85
N ALA A 23 -3.28 -12.99 24.21
CA ALA A 23 -2.14 -12.63 23.38
C ALA A 23 -2.09 -13.42 22.05
N MET A 24 -2.44 -14.71 22.07
CA MET A 24 -2.46 -15.54 20.86
C MET A 24 -3.42 -15.00 19.79
N VAL A 25 -4.55 -14.43 20.18
CA VAL A 25 -5.54 -13.83 19.25
C VAL A 25 -5.16 -12.40 18.88
N ALA A 26 -4.66 -11.62 19.84
CA ALA A 26 -4.38 -10.21 19.63
C ALA A 26 -3.14 -9.94 18.75
N ILE A 27 -2.08 -10.73 18.90
CA ILE A 27 -0.79 -10.50 18.21
C ILE A 27 -0.94 -10.56 16.68
N PRO A 28 -1.55 -11.60 16.07
CA PRO A 28 -1.69 -11.68 14.61
C PRO A 28 -2.51 -10.53 14.01
N VAL A 29 -3.55 -10.10 14.72
CA VAL A 29 -4.40 -8.98 14.30
C VAL A 29 -3.61 -7.67 14.35
N TYR A 30 -2.88 -7.44 15.45
CA TYR A 30 -2.05 -6.25 15.62
C TYR A 30 -0.94 -6.18 14.56
N GLN A 31 -0.27 -7.30 14.25
CA GLN A 31 0.74 -7.37 13.20
C GLN A 31 0.18 -6.98 11.83
N THR A 32 -1.04 -7.42 11.50
CA THR A 32 -1.70 -7.05 10.25
C THR A 32 -2.03 -5.56 10.20
N TYR A 33 -2.47 -4.96 11.30
CA TYR A 33 -2.72 -3.52 11.39
C TYR A 33 -1.45 -2.69 11.20
N VAL A 34 -0.37 -3.05 11.89
CA VAL A 34 0.94 -2.39 11.75
C VAL A 34 1.47 -2.54 10.32
N THR A 35 1.29 -3.71 9.71
CA THR A 35 1.67 -3.95 8.31
C THR A 35 0.90 -3.04 7.36
N ARG A 36 -0.42 -2.92 7.52
CA ARG A 36 -1.25 -2.00 6.73
C ARG A 36 -0.79 -0.54 6.88
N ALA A 37 -0.47 -0.11 8.10
CA ALA A 37 0.02 1.23 8.36
C ALA A 37 1.34 1.53 7.61
N LYS A 38 2.29 0.59 7.62
CA LYS A 38 3.55 0.70 6.85
C LYS A 38 3.31 0.75 5.35
N ILE A 39 2.31 0.01 4.86
CA ILE A 39 1.93 0.02 3.43
C ILE A 39 1.25 1.34 3.05
N SER A 40 0.40 1.89 3.91
CA SER A 40 -0.17 3.23 3.70
C SER A 40 0.94 4.31 3.67
N GLU A 41 1.98 4.19 4.50
CA GLU A 41 3.16 5.06 4.41
C GLU A 41 3.86 4.91 3.04
N ALA A 42 4.08 3.67 2.59
CA ALA A 42 4.62 3.39 1.25
C ALA A 42 3.81 4.07 0.13
N MET A 43 2.48 4.08 0.26
CA MET A 43 1.59 4.73 -0.70
C MET A 43 1.70 6.26 -0.71
N THR A 44 2.05 6.91 0.40
CA THR A 44 2.24 8.37 0.41
C THR A 44 3.42 8.80 -0.47
N HIS A 45 4.45 7.96 -0.58
CA HIS A 45 5.62 8.19 -1.43
C HIS A 45 5.34 8.10 -2.94
N THR A 46 4.15 7.64 -3.34
CA THR A 46 3.71 7.63 -4.74
C THR A 46 3.20 8.98 -5.22
N SER A 47 2.93 9.91 -4.29
CA SER A 47 2.32 11.21 -4.59
C SER A 47 3.10 12.03 -5.64
N PRO A 48 4.45 12.09 -5.62
CA PRO A 48 5.19 12.77 -6.67
C PRO A 48 4.98 12.14 -8.06
N ALA A 49 4.90 10.82 -8.16
CA ALA A 49 4.64 10.14 -9.43
C ALA A 49 3.22 10.46 -9.95
N ARG A 50 2.22 10.50 -9.07
CA ARG A 50 0.85 10.93 -9.43
C ARG A 50 0.78 12.35 -9.95
N VAL A 51 1.52 13.26 -9.32
CA VAL A 51 1.61 14.66 -9.78
C VAL A 51 2.24 14.73 -11.17
N LEU A 52 3.36 14.03 -11.39
CA LEU A 52 4.03 13.99 -12.69
C LEU A 52 3.12 13.44 -13.81
N VAL A 53 2.42 12.33 -13.55
CA VAL A 53 1.45 11.77 -14.51
C VAL A 53 0.35 12.78 -14.82
N SER A 54 -0.19 13.43 -13.78
CA SER A 54 -1.29 14.38 -13.95
C SER A 54 -0.86 15.63 -14.72
N GLU A 55 0.30 16.18 -14.40
CA GLU A 55 0.85 17.35 -15.08
C GLU A 55 1.19 17.06 -16.55
N ALA A 56 1.82 15.92 -16.83
CA ALA A 56 2.15 15.51 -18.18
C ALA A 56 0.88 15.34 -19.02
N PHE A 57 -0.13 14.67 -18.47
CA PHE A 57 -1.41 14.46 -19.15
C PHE A 57 -2.15 15.78 -19.42
N ILE A 58 -2.15 16.72 -18.47
CA ILE A 58 -2.78 18.05 -18.67
C ILE A 58 -2.04 18.85 -19.75
N THR A 59 -0.72 18.71 -19.84
CA THR A 59 0.11 19.51 -20.77
C THR A 59 -0.08 19.10 -22.23
N ASN A 60 -0.06 17.80 -22.54
CA ASN A 60 -0.18 17.32 -23.93
C ASN A 60 -0.73 15.88 -24.02
N GLY A 61 -1.58 15.49 -23.08
CA GLY A 61 -2.19 14.16 -23.04
C GLY A 61 -1.16 13.03 -23.01
N MET A 62 -1.49 11.96 -23.75
CA MET A 62 -0.71 10.71 -23.79
C MET A 62 0.71 10.89 -24.35
N VAL A 63 0.96 11.89 -25.21
CA VAL A 63 2.29 12.10 -25.80
C VAL A 63 3.30 12.55 -24.75
N SER A 64 2.92 13.50 -23.91
CA SER A 64 3.78 13.93 -22.79
C SER A 64 3.93 12.81 -21.76
N LEU A 65 2.85 12.04 -21.53
CA LEU A 65 2.86 10.93 -20.59
C LEU A 65 3.90 9.85 -20.96
N ALA A 66 3.97 9.45 -22.24
CA ALA A 66 4.97 8.50 -22.71
C ALA A 66 6.42 8.98 -22.48
N ASN A 67 6.69 10.27 -22.73
CA ASN A 67 8.02 10.85 -22.50
C ASN A 67 8.40 10.83 -21.01
N ILE A 68 7.49 11.28 -20.12
CA ILE A 68 7.78 11.30 -18.68
C ILE A 68 7.90 9.89 -18.11
N THR A 69 7.18 8.92 -18.67
CA THR A 69 7.26 7.51 -18.28
C THR A 69 8.66 6.98 -18.53
N GLN A 70 9.22 7.22 -19.72
CA GLN A 70 10.58 6.83 -20.05
C GLN A 70 11.60 7.52 -19.14
N GLU A 71 11.49 8.84 -18.95
CA GLU A 71 12.40 9.60 -18.10
C GLU A 71 12.34 9.15 -16.62
N TYR A 72 11.14 8.96 -16.07
CA TYR A 72 10.94 8.57 -14.69
C TYR A 72 11.47 7.14 -14.43
N ASN A 73 11.18 6.22 -15.35
CA ASN A 73 11.63 4.84 -15.23
C ASN A 73 13.16 4.71 -15.36
N ALA A 74 13.79 5.55 -16.19
CA ALA A 74 15.24 5.60 -16.34
C ALA A 74 15.99 6.14 -15.09
N ARG A 75 15.31 6.81 -14.15
CA ARG A 75 15.93 7.26 -12.90
C ARG A 75 16.46 6.06 -12.10
N PRO A 76 17.64 6.20 -11.45
CA PRO A 76 18.15 5.20 -10.53
C PRO A 76 17.11 4.81 -9.47
N VAL A 77 16.99 3.51 -9.19
CA VAL A 77 16.07 2.99 -8.17
C VAL A 77 16.35 3.60 -6.78
N THR A 78 17.61 3.98 -6.51
CA THR A 78 18.01 4.69 -5.28
C THR A 78 17.31 6.02 -5.06
N GLN A 79 16.79 6.65 -6.13
CA GLN A 79 16.02 7.89 -6.06
C GLN A 79 14.50 7.66 -5.91
N LYS A 80 14.05 6.40 -6.07
CA LYS A 80 12.63 5.99 -6.05
C LYS A 80 12.29 5.11 -4.84
N GLN A 81 13.28 4.44 -4.28
CA GLN A 81 13.13 3.56 -3.13
C GLN A 81 12.99 4.34 -1.82
N THR A 82 12.30 3.73 -0.87
CA THR A 82 12.18 4.19 0.52
C THR A 82 12.38 3.00 1.45
N ARG A 83 12.12 3.17 2.75
CA ARG A 83 12.15 2.04 3.69
C ARG A 83 11.18 0.92 3.29
N TYR A 84 10.02 1.24 2.73
CA TYR A 84 8.97 0.26 2.43
C TYR A 84 8.70 0.05 0.94
N VAL A 85 9.27 0.90 0.07
CA VAL A 85 9.14 0.82 -1.39
C VAL A 85 10.49 0.44 -1.98
N SER A 86 10.57 -0.61 -2.79
CA SER A 86 11.78 -0.92 -3.55
C SER A 86 11.85 -0.15 -4.87
N ASN A 87 10.71 0.03 -5.54
CA ASN A 87 10.67 0.72 -6.83
C ASN A 87 9.29 1.29 -7.10
N ILE A 88 9.25 2.33 -7.93
CA ILE A 88 8.03 2.89 -8.51
C ILE A 88 8.25 2.95 -10.01
N GLN A 89 7.28 2.44 -10.77
CA GLN A 89 7.29 2.48 -12.22
C GLN A 89 5.99 3.10 -12.72
N ILE A 90 6.07 3.79 -13.84
CA ILE A 90 4.93 4.38 -14.54
C ILE A 90 4.85 3.67 -15.90
N ASP A 91 3.66 3.27 -16.34
CA ASP A 91 3.44 2.72 -17.67
C ASP A 91 2.97 3.83 -18.63
N ASP A 92 2.94 3.57 -19.94
CA ASP A 92 2.57 4.57 -20.95
C ASP A 92 1.14 5.10 -20.78
N ASP A 93 0.27 4.32 -20.14
CA ASP A 93 -1.10 4.71 -19.77
C ASP A 93 -1.19 5.51 -18.45
N GLY A 94 -0.04 5.85 -17.85
CA GLY A 94 0.06 6.58 -16.57
C GLY A 94 -0.22 5.73 -15.34
N VAL A 95 -0.39 4.42 -15.53
CA VAL A 95 -0.56 3.46 -14.44
C VAL A 95 0.72 3.40 -13.63
N ILE A 96 0.61 3.57 -12.32
CA ILE A 96 1.76 3.59 -11.41
C ILE A 96 1.80 2.27 -10.67
N THR A 97 2.86 1.50 -10.87
CA THR A 97 3.13 0.27 -10.13
C THR A 97 4.13 0.55 -9.01
N VAL A 98 3.70 0.32 -7.78
CA VAL A 98 4.51 0.43 -6.57
C VAL A 98 4.94 -0.95 -6.15
N THR A 99 6.25 -1.20 -6.07
CA THR A 99 6.78 -2.46 -5.56
C THR A 99 7.25 -2.27 -4.12
N LEU A 100 6.71 -3.06 -3.20
CA LEU A 100 7.13 -3.05 -1.80
C LEU A 100 8.51 -3.69 -1.64
N THR A 101 9.23 -3.24 -0.62
CA THR A 101 10.59 -3.73 -0.35
C THR A 101 10.65 -5.25 -0.19
N ASN A 102 11.75 -5.85 -0.65
CA ASN A 102 12.09 -7.24 -0.38
C ASN A 102 12.95 -7.41 0.88
N GLN A 103 13.23 -6.33 1.60
CA GLN A 103 14.01 -6.36 2.82
C GLN A 103 13.18 -6.90 3.99
N ALA A 104 13.65 -7.97 4.65
CA ALA A 104 12.92 -8.61 5.74
C ALA A 104 13.08 -7.89 7.10
N ASP A 105 14.08 -7.03 7.25
CA ASP A 105 14.44 -6.32 8.49
C ASP A 105 13.54 -5.09 8.76
N VAL A 106 12.66 -4.73 7.84
CA VAL A 106 11.72 -3.61 8.03
C VAL A 106 10.44 -4.01 8.79
N GLY A 107 10.34 -5.27 9.22
CA GLY A 107 9.21 -5.80 9.97
C GLY A 107 7.92 -5.87 9.14
N LEU A 108 8.06 -6.21 7.86
CA LEU A 108 6.96 -6.64 6.99
C LEU A 108 6.93 -8.17 6.94
N PRO A 109 5.74 -8.81 6.91
CA PRO A 109 5.65 -10.26 6.76
C PRO A 109 6.09 -10.69 5.35
N THR A 110 6.59 -11.92 5.24
CA THR A 110 7.07 -12.49 3.96
C THR A 110 6.02 -12.48 2.85
N ALA A 111 4.73 -12.56 3.21
CA ALA A 111 3.61 -12.46 2.27
C ALA A 111 3.50 -11.11 1.55
N VAL A 112 4.16 -10.06 2.06
CA VAL A 112 4.11 -8.68 1.55
C VAL A 112 5.38 -8.28 0.81
N LEU A 113 6.50 -8.95 1.07
CA LEU A 113 7.80 -8.61 0.49
C LEU A 113 7.75 -8.74 -1.05
N GLY A 114 8.19 -7.68 -1.74
CA GLY A 114 8.22 -7.64 -3.21
C GLY A 114 6.85 -7.58 -3.88
N LYS A 115 5.76 -7.49 -3.12
CA LYS A 115 4.41 -7.39 -3.67
C LYS A 115 4.14 -6.00 -4.20
N THR A 116 3.16 -5.92 -5.10
CA THR A 116 2.82 -4.69 -5.81
C THR A 116 1.45 -4.16 -5.44
N LEU A 117 1.37 -2.84 -5.38
CA LEU A 117 0.14 -2.05 -5.40
C LEU A 117 0.13 -1.23 -6.68
N VAL A 118 -1.04 -1.09 -7.29
CA VAL A 118 -1.18 -0.41 -8.58
C VAL A 118 -2.14 0.76 -8.42
N MET A 119 -1.74 1.92 -8.93
CA MET A 119 -2.58 3.09 -9.03
C MET A 119 -2.90 3.37 -10.50
N THR A 120 -4.18 3.33 -10.85
CA THR A 120 -4.66 3.56 -12.21
C THR A 120 -5.33 4.93 -12.28
N PRO A 121 -4.81 5.85 -13.11
CA PRO A 121 -5.49 7.11 -13.36
C PRO A 121 -6.74 6.87 -14.21
N ASN A 122 -7.82 7.55 -13.86
CA ASN A 122 -9.13 7.44 -14.49
C ASN A 122 -9.68 8.82 -14.81
N ILE A 123 -10.45 8.91 -15.88
CA ILE A 123 -11.31 10.05 -16.20
C ILE A 123 -12.70 9.47 -16.47
N ASN A 124 -13.70 9.90 -15.69
CA ASN A 124 -15.08 9.41 -15.79
C ASN A 124 -15.20 7.86 -15.78
N GLY A 125 -14.40 7.19 -14.95
CA GLY A 125 -14.41 5.73 -14.81
C GLY A 125 -13.75 4.96 -15.95
N THR A 126 -12.95 5.62 -16.78
CA THR A 126 -12.18 4.99 -17.88
C THR A 126 -10.71 5.41 -17.81
N LYS A 127 -9.79 4.62 -18.38
CA LYS A 127 -8.37 4.97 -18.44
C LYS A 127 -8.13 6.24 -19.28
N LEU A 128 -6.94 6.82 -19.16
CA LEU A 128 -6.58 8.12 -19.75
C LEU A 128 -6.65 8.18 -21.29
N ALA A 129 -6.48 7.05 -21.98
CA ALA A 129 -6.43 7.04 -23.44
C ALA A 129 -7.75 7.55 -24.05
N GLY A 130 -7.66 8.61 -24.86
CA GLY A 130 -8.80 9.19 -25.58
C GLY A 130 -9.79 9.96 -24.70
N THR A 131 -9.43 10.28 -23.46
CA THR A 131 -10.28 11.03 -22.53
C THR A 131 -9.71 12.42 -22.24
N ILE A 132 -10.56 13.33 -21.75
CA ILE A 132 -10.19 14.68 -21.33
C ILE A 132 -11.01 15.00 -20.07
N GLY A 133 -10.37 15.52 -19.03
CA GLY A 133 -11.05 15.87 -17.80
C GLY A 133 -10.15 15.76 -16.56
N SER A 134 -10.78 15.89 -15.39
CA SER A 134 -10.10 15.72 -14.11
C SER A 134 -9.77 14.25 -13.86
N ILE A 135 -8.57 14.00 -13.32
CA ILE A 135 -8.06 12.66 -13.05
C ILE A 135 -8.48 12.22 -11.66
N ASP A 136 -9.17 11.09 -11.59
CA ASP A 136 -9.41 10.30 -10.39
C ASP A 136 -8.42 9.14 -10.31
N TRP A 137 -7.98 8.79 -9.09
CA TRP A 137 -7.04 7.70 -8.88
C TRP A 137 -7.72 6.49 -8.26
N ALA A 138 -7.71 5.38 -8.98
CA ALA A 138 -8.07 4.09 -8.45
C ALA A 138 -6.82 3.41 -7.89
N CYS A 139 -6.93 2.74 -6.74
CA CYS A 139 -5.87 1.88 -6.22
C CYS A 139 -6.37 0.45 -6.17
N ALA A 140 -5.48 -0.50 -6.45
CA ALA A 140 -5.77 -1.92 -6.34
C ALA A 140 -4.55 -2.71 -5.86
N SER A 141 -4.86 -3.78 -5.15
CA SER A 141 -3.95 -4.82 -4.70
C SER A 141 -4.23 -6.05 -5.57
N GLU A 142 -4.20 -7.28 -5.04
CA GLU A 142 -4.74 -8.44 -5.77
C GLU A 142 -6.25 -8.34 -6.05
N SER A 143 -6.94 -7.33 -5.48
CA SER A 143 -8.35 -7.01 -5.69
C SER A 143 -8.54 -5.52 -5.97
N ASN A 144 -9.60 -5.22 -6.72
CA ASN A 144 -10.02 -3.88 -7.16
C ASN A 144 -11.51 -3.60 -6.82
N VAL A 145 -12.06 -4.27 -5.81
CA VAL A 145 -13.47 -4.18 -5.43
C VAL A 145 -13.81 -2.75 -4.97
N THR A 146 -12.92 -2.09 -4.22
CA THR A 146 -13.09 -0.71 -3.80
C THR A 146 -13.06 0.27 -4.98
N ALA A 147 -12.19 0.03 -5.98
CA ALA A 147 -12.18 0.83 -7.21
C ALA A 147 -13.49 0.67 -7.99
N THR A 148 -13.94 -0.57 -8.15
CA THR A 148 -15.20 -0.90 -8.84
C THR A 148 -16.41 -0.27 -8.13
N ALA A 149 -16.44 -0.31 -6.80
CA ALA A 149 -17.49 0.34 -6.00
C ALA A 149 -17.52 1.88 -6.17
N LYS A 150 -16.41 2.48 -6.62
CA LYS A 150 -16.31 3.90 -6.95
C LYS A 150 -16.53 4.18 -8.44
N ASN A 151 -16.95 3.20 -9.24
CA ASN A 151 -17.07 3.28 -10.70
C ASN A 151 -15.74 3.64 -11.39
N LEU A 152 -14.63 3.13 -10.87
CA LEU A 152 -13.30 3.31 -11.46
C LEU A 152 -12.77 1.98 -11.98
N VAL A 153 -11.95 2.03 -13.02
CA VAL A 153 -11.19 0.87 -13.51
C VAL A 153 -9.82 0.88 -12.86
N ALA A 154 -9.39 -0.27 -12.35
CA ALA A 154 -8.05 -0.42 -11.78
C ALA A 154 -7.39 -1.70 -12.25
N ASP A 155 -6.14 -1.57 -12.68
CA ASP A 155 -5.25 -2.70 -12.90
C ASP A 155 -4.85 -3.28 -11.55
N ILE A 156 -4.75 -4.61 -11.47
CA ILE A 156 -4.47 -5.30 -10.20
C ILE A 156 -2.98 -5.42 -9.94
N GLY A 157 -2.61 -5.27 -8.67
CA GLY A 157 -1.30 -5.62 -8.15
C GLY A 157 -1.23 -7.07 -7.66
N THR A 158 -0.31 -7.34 -6.76
CA THR A 158 -0.05 -8.69 -6.23
C THR A 158 -0.06 -8.75 -4.70
N LEU A 159 -0.27 -7.61 -4.03
CA LEU A 159 -0.36 -7.54 -2.57
C LEU A 159 -1.63 -8.27 -2.09
N PRO A 160 -1.53 -9.16 -1.08
CA PRO A 160 -2.72 -9.77 -0.51
C PRO A 160 -3.69 -8.75 0.08
N VAL A 161 -5.00 -8.89 -0.20
CA VAL A 161 -6.06 -7.97 0.28
C VAL A 161 -6.03 -7.80 1.80
N THR A 162 -5.65 -8.87 2.51
CA THR A 162 -5.53 -8.86 3.97
C THR A 162 -4.56 -7.78 4.47
N TYR A 163 -3.52 -7.45 3.71
CA TYR A 163 -2.54 -6.41 4.05
C TYR A 163 -2.76 -5.10 3.29
N ALA A 164 -3.66 -5.07 2.31
CA ALA A 164 -3.96 -3.86 1.56
C ALA A 164 -4.70 -2.81 2.41
N PRO A 165 -4.32 -1.53 2.28
CA PRO A 165 -5.13 -0.40 2.74
C PRO A 165 -6.56 -0.47 2.14
N PRO A 166 -7.60 -0.01 2.86
CA PRO A 166 -8.98 -0.12 2.39
C PRO A 166 -9.24 0.45 0.99
N GLU A 167 -8.55 1.53 0.63
CA GLU A 167 -8.63 2.21 -0.65
C GLU A 167 -8.08 1.40 -1.83
N CYS A 168 -7.26 0.37 -1.56
CA CYS A 168 -6.62 -0.50 -2.55
C CYS A 168 -7.16 -1.94 -2.53
N ARG A 169 -8.34 -2.17 -1.94
CA ARG A 169 -8.99 -3.49 -1.92
C ARG A 169 -9.92 -3.69 -3.11
#